data_AF-A0A970R9B0-F1
#
_entry.id   AF-A0A970R9B0-F1
#
_cell.length_a   1.000
_cell.length_b   1.000
_cell.length_c   1.000
_cell.angle_alpha   90.00
_cell.angle_beta   90.00
_cell.angle_gamma   90.00
#
_symmetry.space_group_name_H-M   'P 1'
#
loop_
_entity.id
_entity.type
_entity.pdbx_description
1 polymer ?
#
loop_
_entity_poly.entity_id
_entity_poly.type
_entity_poly.pdbx_seq_one_letter_code
_entity_poly.pdbx_strand_id
1 'polypeptide(L)' 'MAKLKIINYAKESYDELLHKVSWPSWSELQSSAVVVSIASLIIAFVVYLMDISFSSLLKGFYTWL' A
#
# COMPACT_ATOMS: atom_id res chain seq x y z
N MET A 1 -33.80 0.11 19.83
CA MET A 1 -34.11 0.78 18.54
C MET A 1 -32.87 1.19 17.74
N ALA A 2 -31.84 1.83 18.32
CA ALA A 2 -30.63 2.23 17.57
C ALA A 2 -29.81 1.06 16.96
N LYS A 3 -29.72 -0.09 17.65
CA LYS A 3 -28.98 -1.27 17.15
C LYS A 3 -29.54 -1.83 15.82
N LEU A 4 -30.86 -1.76 15.61
CA LEU A 4 -31.51 -2.21 14.37
C LEU A 4 -31.15 -1.31 13.17
N LYS A 5 -31.00 0.01 13.40
CA LYS A 5 -30.59 0.96 12.36
C LYS A 5 -29.17 0.69 11.86
N ILE A 6 -28.22 0.41 12.76
CA ILE A 6 -26.81 0.15 12.38
C ILE A 6 -26.69 -1.14 11.55
N ILE A 7 -27.42 -2.19 11.95
CA ILE A 7 -27.40 -3.48 11.23
C ILE A 7 -28.01 -3.32 9.83
N ASN A 8 -29.11 -2.57 9.70
CA ASN A 8 -29.69 -2.29 8.38
C ASN A 8 -28.78 -1.42 7.53
N TYR A 9 -28.16 -0.37 8.09
CA TYR A 9 -27.18 0.46 7.37
C TYR A 9 -26.00 -0.38 6.85
N ALA A 10 -25.46 -1.28 7.68
CA ALA A 10 -24.36 -2.14 7.26
C ALA A 10 -24.76 -3.11 6.13
N LYS A 11 -26.01 -3.61 6.15
CA LYS A 11 -26.54 -4.46 5.06
C LYS A 11 -26.75 -3.67 3.78
N GLU A 12 -27.31 -2.47 3.88
CA GLU A 12 -27.59 -1.59 2.74
C GLU A 12 -26.28 -1.11 2.09
N SER A 13 -25.27 -0.77 2.89
CA SER A 13 -23.92 -0.48 2.40
C SER A 13 -23.23 -1.69 1.76
N TYR A 14 -23.47 -2.91 2.27
CA TYR A 14 -22.92 -4.12 1.68
C TYR A 14 -23.55 -4.42 0.31
N ASP A 15 -24.87 -4.29 0.20
CA ASP A 15 -25.57 -4.45 -1.08
C ASP A 15 -25.16 -3.36 -2.09
N GLU A 16 -24.96 -2.11 -1.67
CA GLU A 16 -24.45 -1.06 -2.55
C GLU A 16 -23.02 -1.33 -3.03
N LEU A 17 -22.11 -1.73 -2.13
CA LEU A 17 -20.71 -2.00 -2.48
C LEU A 17 -20.53 -3.23 -3.39
N LEU A 18 -21.49 -4.16 -3.39
CA LEU A 18 -21.48 -5.32 -4.27
C LEU A 18 -22.23 -5.11 -5.59
N HIS A 19 -23.37 -4.42 -5.57
CA HIS A 19 -24.23 -4.29 -6.76
C HIS A 19 -24.05 -2.98 -7.52
N LYS A 20 -23.46 -1.94 -6.90
CA LYS A 20 -23.26 -0.61 -7.50
C LYS A 20 -21.79 -0.32 -7.83
N VAL A 21 -20.87 -1.21 -7.48
CA VAL A 21 -19.44 -1.03 -7.74
C VAL A 21 -18.97 -2.13 -8.66
N SER A 22 -18.40 -1.76 -9.80
CA SER A 22 -17.73 -2.68 -10.72
C SER A 22 -16.41 -3.14 -10.10
N TRP A 23 -16.47 -4.13 -9.21
CA TRP A 23 -15.26 -4.81 -8.76
C TRP A 23 -14.58 -5.43 -9.98
N PRO A 24 -13.31 -5.10 -10.24
CA PRO A 24 -12.56 -5.76 -11.30
C PRO A 24 -12.43 -7.25 -10.98
N SER A 25 -12.21 -8.05 -12.02
CA SER A 25 -12.03 -9.49 -11.84
C SER A 25 -10.82 -9.76 -10.93
N TRP A 26 -10.84 -10.88 -10.21
CA TRP A 26 -9.74 -11.28 -9.32
C TRP A 26 -8.37 -11.29 -10.03
N SER A 27 -8.34 -11.58 -11.34
CA SER A 27 -7.14 -11.55 -12.17
C SER A 27 -6.60 -10.13 -12.39
N GLU A 28 -7.48 -9.14 -12.63
CA GLU A 28 -7.09 -7.74 -12.80
C GLU A 28 -6.65 -7.10 -11.48
N LEU A 29 -7.29 -7.47 -10.36
CA LEU A 29 -6.87 -7.08 -9.02
C LEU A 29 -5.45 -7.57 -8.72
N GLN A 30 -5.18 -8.84 -9.03
CA GLN A 30 -3.85 -9.43 -8.83
C GLN A 30 -2.81 -8.77 -9.74
N SER A 31 -3.15 -8.51 -11.01
CA SER A 31 -2.28 -7.78 -11.93
C SER A 31 -1.91 -6.40 -11.37
N SER A 32 -2.89 -5.65 -10.87
CA SER A 32 -2.67 -4.33 -10.27
C SER A 32 -1.80 -4.42 -8.99
N ALA A 33 -2.05 -5.41 -8.15
CA ALA A 33 -1.26 -5.65 -6.94
C ALA A 33 0.20 -6.02 -7.24
N VAL A 34 0.44 -6.81 -8.30
CA VAL A 34 1.79 -7.19 -8.74
C VAL A 34 2.55 -5.97 -9.28
N VAL A 35 1.89 -5.08 -10.03
CA VAL A 35 2.51 -3.83 -10.47
C VAL A 35 2.95 -2.97 -9.28
N VAL A 36 2.08 -2.82 -8.28
CA VAL A 36 2.39 -2.05 -7.06
C VAL A 36 3.50 -2.70 -6.24
N SER A 37 3.56 -4.03 -6.14
CA SER A 37 4.62 -4.72 -5.39
C SER A 37 5.98 -4.57 -6.06
N ILE A 38 6.05 -4.56 -7.39
CA ILE A 38 7.29 -4.30 -8.12
C ILE A 38 7.72 -2.84 -7.93
N ALA A 39 6.77 -1.90 -8.00
CA ALA A 39 7.05 -0.49 -7.76
C ALA A 39 7.61 -0.24 -6.33
N SER A 40 7.03 -0.88 -5.31
CA SER A 40 7.52 -0.75 -3.93
C SER A 40 8.90 -1.38 -3.73
N LEU A 41 9.21 -2.48 -4.40
CA LEU A 41 10.55 -3.08 -4.41
C LEU A 41 11.61 -2.14 -4.99
N ILE A 42 11.30 -1.44 -6.08
CA ILE A 42 12.22 -0.46 -6.68
C ILE A 42 12.49 0.69 -5.70
N ILE A 43 11.43 1.23 -5.08
CA ILE A 43 11.57 2.30 -4.08
C ILE A 43 12.41 1.83 -2.88
N ALA A 44 12.17 0.61 -2.39
CA ALA A 44 12.94 0.04 -1.30
C ALA A 44 14.44 -0.09 -1.64
N PHE A 45 14.76 -0.49 -2.88
CA PHE A 45 16.14 -0.58 -3.35
C PHE A 45 16.82 0.79 -3.41
N VAL A 46 16.12 1.83 -3.87
CA VAL A 46 16.65 3.21 -3.90
C VAL A 46 16.94 3.72 -2.49
N VAL A 47 16.02 3.51 -1.55
CA VAL A 47 16.23 3.91 -0.15
C VAL A 47 17.42 3.17 0.46
N TYR A 48 17.57 1.88 0.16
CA TYR A 48 18.70 1.09 0.63
C TYR A 48 20.05 1.64 0.12
N LEU A 49 20.13 2.00 -1.17
CA LEU A 49 21.34 2.64 -1.73
C LEU A 49 21.62 3.99 -1.07
N MET A 50 20.57 4.78 -0.84
CA MET A 50 20.68 6.06 -0.17
C MET A 50 21.26 5.90 1.25
N ASP A 51 20.73 4.98 2.06
CA ASP A 51 21.23 4.70 3.41
C ASP A 51 22.71 4.31 3.43
N ILE A 52 23.15 3.45 2.49
CA ILE A 52 24.56 3.06 2.37
C ILE A 52 25.44 4.26 2.02
N SER A 53 25.00 5.07 1.06
CA SER A 53 25.75 6.23 0.60
C SER A 53 25.96 7.23 1.74
N PHE A 54 24.90 7.56 2.48
CA PHE A 54 24.97 8.47 3.62
C PHE A 54 25.80 7.90 4.77
N SER A 55 25.65 6.61 5.11
CA SER A 55 26.46 5.98 6.16
C SER A 55 27.96 6.01 5.82
N SER A 56 28.31 5.73 4.57
CA SER A 56 29.70 5.73 4.10
C SER A 56 30.29 7.13 4.09
N LEU A 57 29.53 8.12 3.61
CA LEU A 57 29.96 9.53 3.60
C LEU A 57 30.16 10.07 5.01
N LEU A 58 29.21 9.81 5.93
CA LEU A 58 29.30 10.25 7.32
C LEU A 58 30.47 9.59 8.05
N LYS A 59 30.71 8.29 7.84
CA LYS A 59 31.89 7.60 8.38
C LYS A 59 33.19 8.20 7.84
N GLY A 60 33.24 8.50 6.54
CA GLY A 60 34.39 9.17 5.92
C GLY A 60 34.67 10.53 6.55
N PHE A 61 33.64 11.36 6.69
CA PHE A 61 33.75 12.68 7.32
C PHE A 61 34.16 12.61 8.79
N TYR A 62 33.55 11.71 9.57
CA TYR A 62 33.86 11.55 10.99
C TYR A 62 35.25 10.96 11.23
N THR A 63 35.76 10.14 10.32
CA THR A 63 37.12 9.58 10.42
C THR A 63 38.19 10.57 9.97
N TRP A 64 37.83 11.51 9.08
CA TRP A 64 38.74 12.55 8.61
C TRP A 64 38.93 13.70 9.62
N LEU A 65 37.89 14.01 10.41
CA LEU A 65 37.97 14.91 11.57
C LEU A 65 38.67 14.22 12.74
#